data_AF-A0A0F9LHN2-F1
#
_entry.id   AF-A0A0F9LHN2-F1
#
_cell.length_a   1.000
_cell.length_b   1.000
_cell.length_c   1.000
_cell.angle_alpha   90.00
_cell.angle_beta   90.00
_cell.angle_gamma   90.00
#
_symmetry.space_group_name_H-M   'P 1'
#
loop_
_entity.id
_entity.type
_entity.pdbx_description
1 polymer ?
#
loop_
_entity_poly.entity_id
_entity_poly.type
_entity_poly.pdbx_seq_one_letter_code
_entity_poly.pdbx_strand_id
1 'polypeptide(L)'
;MRTFDSGATRDDEDSKLDYEGYLSPLAFQRYAEYMHKHRVQSNGKMRDSDNWQKGIPLDAYVKSLWRHLIEVWTLHRKSIPFFDEMDELSQEEALCAVIFNAFGYLHEIKKAQEERNEN
;
A
#
# COMPACT_ATOMS: atom_id res chain seq x y z
N MET A 1 -17.60 -2.18 -28.09
CA MET A 1 -18.61 -2.91 -27.29
C MET A 1 -18.33 -4.39 -27.47
N ARG A 2 -18.13 -5.15 -26.39
CA ARG A 2 -17.96 -6.61 -26.44
C ARG A 2 -19.34 -7.28 -26.36
N THR A 3 -19.53 -8.33 -27.15
CA THR A 3 -20.72 -9.18 -27.11
C THR A 3 -20.30 -10.59 -26.75
N PHE A 4 -20.94 -11.17 -25.75
CA PHE A 4 -20.68 -12.54 -25.29
C PHE A 4 -21.65 -13.53 -25.95
N ASP A 5 -21.32 -14.82 -25.94
CA ASP A 5 -22.16 -15.89 -26.51
C ASP A 5 -23.56 -15.97 -25.86
N SER A 6 -23.72 -15.44 -24.64
CA SER A 6 -25.01 -15.31 -23.95
C SER A 6 -25.92 -14.21 -24.51
N GLY A 7 -25.44 -13.40 -25.45
CA GLY A 7 -26.11 -12.20 -25.94
C GLY A 7 -25.94 -10.98 -25.03
N ALA A 8 -25.22 -11.12 -23.91
CA ALA A 8 -24.85 -9.97 -23.07
C ALA A 8 -23.88 -9.06 -23.82
N THR A 9 -24.00 -7.75 -23.63
CA THR A 9 -23.04 -6.77 -24.11
C THR A 9 -22.34 -6.07 -22.94
N ARG A 10 -21.08 -5.69 -23.13
CA ARG A 10 -20.32 -4.88 -22.17
C ARG A 10 -19.52 -3.81 -22.90
N ASP A 11 -19.46 -2.65 -22.28
CA ASP A 11 -18.71 -1.51 -22.80
C ASP A 11 -17.20 -1.83 -22.91
N ASP A 12 -16.52 -1.19 -23.87
CA ASP A 12 -15.10 -1.45 -24.12
C ASP A 12 -14.25 -1.04 -22.90
N GLU A 13 -13.17 -1.78 -22.66
CA GLU A 13 -12.31 -1.60 -21.49
C GLU A 13 -11.15 -0.62 -21.73
N ASP A 14 -10.98 -0.12 -22.96
CA ASP A 14 -9.82 0.68 -23.38
C ASP A 14 -9.60 1.98 -22.56
N SER A 15 -10.62 2.49 -21.87
CA SER A 15 -10.52 3.66 -20.99
C SER A 15 -10.64 3.35 -19.49
N LYS A 16 -10.83 2.08 -19.13
CA LYS A 16 -11.04 1.65 -17.73
C LYS A 16 -9.72 1.20 -17.10
N LEU A 17 -9.60 1.42 -15.80
CA LEU A 17 -8.46 0.92 -15.03
C LEU A 17 -8.60 -0.60 -14.84
N ASP A 18 -7.59 -1.36 -15.29
CA ASP A 18 -7.48 -2.80 -15.05
C ASP A 18 -6.78 -3.09 -13.72
N TYR A 19 -7.52 -2.96 -12.63
CA TYR A 19 -6.96 -3.18 -11.29
C TYR A 19 -6.38 -4.59 -11.09
N GLU A 20 -6.97 -5.62 -11.73
CA GLU A 20 -6.49 -6.99 -11.61
C GLU A 20 -5.16 -7.19 -12.36
N GLY A 21 -5.04 -6.64 -13.57
CA GLY A 21 -3.79 -6.64 -14.32
C GLY A 21 -2.68 -5.77 -13.69
N TYR A 22 -3.02 -4.74 -12.92
CA TYR A 22 -2.04 -3.82 -12.31
C TYR A 22 -1.61 -4.21 -10.90
N LEU A 23 -2.34 -5.10 -10.22
CA LEU A 23 -2.09 -5.45 -8.83
C LEU A 23 -1.85 -6.96 -8.68
N SER A 24 -0.77 -7.33 -7.99
CA SER A 24 -0.55 -8.72 -7.61
C SER A 24 -1.39 -9.08 -6.39
N PRO A 25 -2.27 -10.12 -6.46
CA PRO A 25 -3.04 -10.55 -5.29
C PRO A 25 -2.14 -11.03 -4.14
N LEU A 26 -0.97 -11.61 -4.45
CA LEU A 26 0.00 -12.05 -3.44
C LEU A 26 0.59 -10.86 -2.67
N ALA A 27 1.05 -9.83 -3.39
CA ALA A 27 1.59 -8.62 -2.77
C ALA A 27 0.51 -7.87 -1.98
N PHE A 28 -0.72 -7.83 -2.50
CA PHE A 28 -1.84 -7.17 -1.85
C PHE A 28 -2.22 -7.84 -0.54
N GLN A 29 -2.28 -9.18 -0.51
CA GLN A 29 -2.52 -9.93 0.72
C GLN A 29 -1.44 -9.66 1.77
N ARG A 30 -0.15 -9.73 1.39
CA ARG A 30 0.95 -9.48 2.32
C ARG A 30 0.94 -8.06 2.89
N TYR A 31 0.55 -7.08 2.07
CA TYR A 31 0.35 -5.70 2.52
C TYR A 31 -0.84 -5.57 3.49
N ALA A 32 -1.95 -6.29 3.26
CA ALA A 32 -3.08 -6.31 4.17
C ALA A 32 -2.69 -6.92 5.55
N GLU A 33 -1.89 -7.97 5.56
CA GLU A 33 -1.33 -8.58 6.78
C GLU A 33 -0.43 -7.59 7.54
N TYR A 34 0.45 -6.88 6.81
CA TYR A 34 1.25 -5.78 7.36
C TYR A 34 0.36 -4.73 8.04
N MET A 35 -0.69 -4.26 7.36
CA MET A 35 -1.60 -3.26 7.88
C MET A 35 -2.36 -3.76 9.12
N HIS A 36 -2.76 -5.03 9.12
CA HIS A 36 -3.43 -5.66 10.27
C HIS A 36 -2.50 -5.72 11.49
N LYS A 37 -1.25 -6.13 11.31
CA LYS A 37 -0.22 -6.14 12.36
C LYS A 37 -0.02 -4.74 12.96
N HIS A 38 0.14 -3.71 12.12
CA HIS A 38 0.48 -2.35 12.57
C HIS A 38 -0.70 -1.52 13.09
N ARG A 39 -1.93 -2.02 12.98
CA ARG A 39 -3.09 -1.36 13.59
C ARG A 39 -3.16 -1.61 15.10
N VAL A 40 -2.44 -2.60 15.62
CA VAL A 40 -2.30 -2.87 17.06
C VAL A 40 -1.29 -1.89 17.66
N GLN A 41 -1.71 -1.14 18.67
CA GLN A 41 -0.89 -0.16 19.37
C GLN A 41 -0.03 -0.84 20.45
N SER A 42 0.99 -0.14 20.95
CA SER A 42 1.85 -0.61 22.05
C SER A 42 1.10 -0.93 23.34
N ASN A 43 -0.07 -0.32 23.55
CA ASN A 43 -0.96 -0.59 24.67
C ASN A 43 -1.97 -1.72 24.39
N GLY A 44 -1.82 -2.45 23.29
CA GLY A 44 -2.71 -3.53 22.85
C GLY A 44 -4.04 -3.07 22.24
N LYS A 45 -4.35 -1.77 22.23
CA LYS A 45 -5.56 -1.27 21.58
C LYS A 45 -5.45 -1.36 20.07
N MET A 46 -6.55 -1.69 19.43
CA MET A 46 -6.63 -1.84 17.98
C MET A 46 -7.23 -0.59 17.36
N ARG A 47 -6.52 0.02 16.40
CA ARG A 47 -7.06 1.11 15.58
C ARG A 47 -7.93 0.55 14.45
N ASP A 48 -8.91 1.34 14.02
CA ASP A 48 -9.62 1.09 12.78
C ASP A 48 -8.64 1.01 11.61
N SER A 49 -8.92 0.14 10.64
CA SER A 49 -7.99 -0.16 9.54
C SER A 49 -7.69 1.04 8.64
N ASP A 50 -8.61 1.99 8.56
CA ASP A 50 -8.54 3.21 7.77
C ASP A 50 -8.06 4.42 8.59
N ASN A 51 -7.66 4.25 9.86
CA ASN A 51 -7.32 5.38 10.73
C ASN A 51 -6.22 6.29 10.15
N TRP A 52 -5.34 5.77 9.30
CA TRP A 52 -4.30 6.54 8.63
C TRP A 52 -4.86 7.56 7.61
N GLN A 53 -6.05 7.31 7.04
CA GLN A 53 -6.72 8.21 6.09
C GLN A 53 -7.24 9.51 6.73
N LYS A 54 -7.27 9.55 8.08
CA LYS A 54 -7.58 10.77 8.84
C LYS A 54 -6.55 11.88 8.65
N GLY A 55 -5.35 11.54 8.19
CA GLY A 55 -4.29 12.51 7.93
C GLY A 55 -3.01 12.20 8.69
N ILE A 56 -1.89 12.16 7.97
CA ILE A 56 -0.54 12.20 8.53
C ILE A 56 0.25 13.26 7.74
N PRO A 57 1.05 14.12 8.38
CA PRO A 57 1.83 15.13 7.67
C PRO A 57 2.72 14.55 6.56
N LEU A 58 2.76 15.20 5.39
CA LEU A 58 3.60 14.79 4.25
C LEU A 58 5.07 14.60 4.65
N ASP A 59 5.60 15.49 5.51
CA ASP A 59 6.96 15.39 6.05
C ASP A 59 7.21 14.10 6.85
N ALA A 60 6.20 13.61 7.57
CA ALA A 60 6.31 12.36 8.32
C ALA A 60 6.35 11.16 7.35
N TYR A 61 5.51 11.17 6.33
CA TYR A 61 5.52 10.16 5.27
C TYR A 61 6.86 10.11 4.54
N VAL A 62 7.38 11.23 4.02
CA VAL A 62 8.63 11.22 3.24
C VAL A 62 9.85 10.83 4.08
N LYS A 63 9.91 11.27 5.35
CA LYS A 63 10.99 10.86 6.27
C LYS A 63 10.94 9.37 6.56
N SER A 64 9.75 8.80 6.74
CA SER A 64 9.60 7.36 6.99
C SER A 64 9.86 6.53 5.74
N LEU A 65 9.34 6.97 4.59
CA LEU A 65 9.60 6.36 3.29
C LEU A 65 11.10 6.22 3.02
N TRP A 66 11.87 7.28 3.27
CA TRP A 66 13.33 7.25 3.07
C TRP A 66 14.03 6.23 3.97
N ARG A 67 13.64 6.11 5.25
CA ARG A 67 14.21 5.09 6.15
C ARG A 67 13.97 3.68 5.63
N HIS A 68 12.73 3.36 5.27
CA HIS A 68 12.38 2.02 4.79
C HIS A 68 12.97 1.71 3.41
N LEU A 69 13.17 2.73 2.55
CA LEU A 69 13.91 2.55 1.31
C LEU A 69 15.37 2.11 1.56
N ILE A 70 16.04 2.74 2.53
CA ILE A 70 17.41 2.36 2.91
C ILE A 70 17.43 0.95 3.52
N GLU A 71 16.42 0.56 4.30
CA GLU A 71 16.27 -0.80 4.83
C GLU A 71 16.14 -1.81 3.69
N VAL A 72 15.21 -1.61 2.75
CA VAL A 72 15.04 -2.47 1.55
C VAL A 72 16.37 -2.61 0.80
N TRP A 73 17.05 -1.49 0.55
CA TRP A 73 18.33 -1.51 -0.17
C TRP A 73 19.40 -2.29 0.60
N THR A 74 19.48 -2.08 1.91
CA THR A 74 20.45 -2.77 2.78
C THR A 74 20.19 -4.27 2.81
N LEU A 75 18.94 -4.69 3.00
CA LEU A 75 18.53 -6.10 3.03
C LEU A 75 18.85 -6.79 1.70
N HIS A 76 18.51 -6.13 0.58
CA HIS A 76 18.81 -6.63 -0.76
C HIS A 76 20.31 -6.86 -0.97
N ARG A 77 21.17 -5.92 -0.53
CA ARG A 77 22.63 -6.04 -0.66
C ARG A 77 23.25 -7.12 0.23
N LYS A 78 22.66 -7.37 1.39
CA LYS A 78 23.15 -8.38 2.32
C LYS A 78 22.73 -9.80 1.92
N SER A 79 21.93 -9.96 0.87
CA SER A 79 21.33 -11.24 0.46
C SER A 79 20.64 -11.94 1.64
N ILE A 80 20.05 -11.17 2.55
CA ILE A 80 19.31 -11.73 3.68
C ILE A 80 18.10 -12.48 3.10
N PRO A 81 17.97 -13.80 3.36
CA PRO A 81 16.90 -14.60 2.79
C PRO A 81 15.52 -14.03 3.15
N PHE A 82 14.59 -14.15 2.21
CA PHE A 82 13.18 -13.74 2.39
C PHE A 82 12.46 -14.45 3.55
N PHE A 83 12.98 -15.59 4.01
CA PHE A 83 12.34 -16.51 4.95
C PHE A 83 13.06 -16.61 6.30
N ASP A 84 13.64 -15.51 6.79
CA ASP A 84 14.06 -15.49 8.19
C ASP A 84 12.84 -15.20 9.07
N GLU A 85 12.12 -16.26 9.45
CA GLU A 85 10.91 -16.21 10.29
C GLU A 85 11.16 -15.62 11.68
N MET A 86 12.42 -15.37 12.04
CA MET A 86 12.84 -14.92 13.37
C MET A 86 13.12 -13.42 13.48
N ASP A 87 13.24 -12.67 12.38
CA ASP A 87 13.58 -11.24 12.44
C ASP A 87 12.34 -10.34 12.28
N GLU A 88 12.20 -9.34 13.15
CA GLU A 88 11.16 -8.32 13.04
C GLU A 88 11.32 -7.47 11.76
N LEU A 89 12.50 -7.52 11.14
CA LEU A 89 12.88 -6.78 9.94
C LEU A 89 13.08 -7.68 8.71
N SER A 90 11.98 -8.17 8.12
CA SER A 90 12.02 -8.88 6.85
C SER A 90 11.99 -7.93 5.63
N GLN A 91 12.46 -8.40 4.48
CA GLN A 91 12.42 -7.62 3.24
C GLN A 91 10.97 -7.27 2.83
N GLU A 92 10.02 -8.17 3.09
CA GLU A 92 8.60 -7.93 2.87
C GLU A 92 8.06 -6.83 3.78
N GLU A 93 8.48 -6.81 5.04
CA GLU A 93 8.06 -5.78 6.01
C GLU A 93 8.54 -4.40 5.58
N ALA A 94 9.81 -4.29 5.18
CA ALA A 94 10.40 -3.05 4.70
C ALA A 94 9.72 -2.57 3.39
N LEU A 95 9.42 -3.48 2.45
CA LEU A 95 8.67 -3.17 1.24
C LEU A 95 7.24 -2.70 1.55
N CYS A 96 6.52 -3.37 2.45
CA CYS A 96 5.19 -2.95 2.87
C CYS A 96 5.20 -1.58 3.55
N ALA A 97 6.23 -1.28 4.36
CA ALA A 97 6.40 0.03 4.96
C ALA A 97 6.69 1.12 3.93
N VAL A 98 7.46 0.83 2.87
CA VAL A 98 7.63 1.73 1.71
C VAL A 98 6.27 1.98 1.04
N ILE A 99 5.51 0.92 0.74
CA ILE A 99 4.18 1.02 0.12
C ILE A 99 3.25 1.87 0.98
N PHE A 100 3.17 1.61 2.30
CA PHE A 100 2.32 2.37 3.22
C PHE A 100 2.62 3.87 3.18
N ASN A 101 3.91 4.24 3.21
CA ASN A 101 4.28 5.66 3.23
C ASN A 101 4.06 6.33 1.87
N ALA A 102 4.32 5.64 0.76
CA ALA A 102 4.04 6.15 -0.57
C ALA A 102 2.53 6.32 -0.80
N PHE A 103 1.73 5.33 -0.40
CA PHE A 103 0.27 5.35 -0.55
C PHE A 103 -0.38 6.41 0.35
N GLY A 104 0.10 6.54 1.60
CA GLY A 104 -0.31 7.60 2.51
C GLY A 104 0.01 9.01 1.99
N TYR A 105 1.22 9.22 1.48
CA TYR A 105 1.60 10.49 0.86
C TYR A 105 0.70 10.82 -0.34
N LEU A 106 0.45 9.85 -1.22
CA LEU A 106 -0.42 10.02 -2.39
C LEU A 106 -1.88 10.29 -1.98
N HIS A 107 -2.39 9.61 -0.96
CA HIS A 107 -3.73 9.82 -0.40
C HIS A 107 -3.92 11.28 0.03
N GLU A 108 -2.97 11.85 0.78
CA GLU A 108 -3.07 13.26 1.20
C GLU A 108 -3.03 14.23 0.01
N ILE A 109 -2.24 13.96 -1.03
CA ILE A 109 -2.27 14.76 -2.27
C ILE A 109 -3.65 14.68 -2.92
N LYS A 110 -4.21 13.47 -3.06
CA LYS A 110 -5.49 13.25 -3.75
C LYS A 110 -6.65 13.84 -2.99
N LYS A 111 -6.68 13.65 -1.67
CA LYS A 111 -7.65 14.27 -0.78
C LYS A 111 -7.62 15.80 -0.87
N ALA A 112 -6.43 16.41 -0.83
CA ALA A 112 -6.31 17.87 -0.99
C ALA A 112 -6.71 18.37 -2.39
N GLN A 113 -6.59 17.54 -3.43
CA GLN A 113 -7.10 17.88 -4.78
C GLN A 113 -8.62 17.84 -4.84
N GLU A 114 -9.24 16.83 -4.25
CA GLU A 114 -10.70 16.70 -4.16
C GLU A 114 -11.32 17.88 -3.39
N GLU A 115 -10.78 18.19 -2.21
CA GLU A 115 -11.23 19.33 -1.39
C GLU A 115 -11.11 20.68 -2.15
N ARG A 116 -10.12 20.84 -3.04
CA ARG A 116 -9.99 22.04 -3.87
C ARG A 116 -10.98 22.10 -5.03
N ASN A 117 -11.37 20.97 -5.58
CA ASN A 117 -12.31 20.90 -6.69
C ASN A 117 -13.77 21.11 -6.23
N GLU A 118 -14.04 20.91 -4.94
CA GLU A 118 -15.35 21.11 -4.31
C GLU A 118 -15.61 22.56 -3.85
N ASN A 119 -14.57 23.41 -3.84
CA ASN A 119 -14.62 24.82 -3.44
C ASN A 119 -14.54 25.77 -4.65
#